data_AF-A0A812ISM7-F1
#
_entry.id   AF-A0A812ISM7-F1
#
_cell.length_a   1.000
_cell.length_b   1.000
_cell.length_c   1.000
_cell.angle_alpha   90.00
_cell.angle_beta   90.00
_cell.angle_gamma   90.00
#
_symmetry.space_group_name_H-M   'P 1'
#
loop_
_entity.id
_entity.type
_entity.pdbx_description
1 polymer ?
#
loop_
_entity_poly.entity_id
_entity_poly.type
_entity_poly.pdbx_seq_one_letter_code
_entity_poly.pdbx_strand_id
1 'polypeptide(L)'
;MDASLLERAAAVGSAEAQYALGAALLTGSNGEQDLPRAASLFRAAALHGHPGAQCNLGAMCAQGLGTPQDSAEAKSWYEKSAAQGNLDAQFNLAVLHLTGPSTDAQRARSLAAEAAARGHEKAKALLEKLGTVPEAEGVAVDVSSPTKRLTAALLETKTLLQGTLCPEPRAEAFLQDLLNQLEELRRELQHSKDAGPPFSAESCLDAPSRPGLARTQEDADTVRSGLHAEIVD
;
A
#
# COMPACT_ATOMS: atom_id res chain seq x y z
N MET A 1 36.49 19.44 -12.39
CA MET A 1 35.84 20.76 -12.30
C MET A 1 36.44 21.47 -11.10
N ASP A 2 36.99 22.67 -11.27
CA ASP A 2 37.60 23.43 -10.18
C ASP A 2 36.56 23.79 -9.12
N ALA A 3 36.84 23.49 -7.85
CA ALA A 3 35.94 23.79 -6.73
C ALA A 3 35.54 25.29 -6.67
N SER A 4 36.44 26.18 -7.08
CA SER A 4 36.20 27.63 -7.16
C SER A 4 35.12 28.02 -8.20
N LEU A 5 35.02 27.27 -9.31
CA LEU A 5 34.00 27.50 -10.34
C LEU A 5 32.61 27.07 -9.85
N LEU A 6 32.54 25.96 -9.12
CA LEU A 6 31.31 25.46 -8.50
C LEU A 6 30.78 26.40 -7.42
N GLU A 7 31.65 26.95 -6.56
CA GLU A 7 31.22 27.94 -5.56
C GLU A 7 30.66 29.21 -6.19
N ARG A 8 31.29 29.72 -7.26
CA ARG A 8 30.77 30.89 -7.99
C ARG A 8 29.45 30.58 -8.67
N ALA A 9 29.30 29.42 -9.30
CA ALA A 9 28.06 29.02 -9.95
C ALA A 9 26.91 28.77 -8.95
N ALA A 10 27.23 28.22 -7.77
CA ALA A 10 26.28 28.04 -6.68
C ALA A 10 25.82 29.40 -6.11
N ALA A 11 26.73 30.39 -6.03
CA ALA A 11 26.41 31.76 -5.62
C ALA A 11 25.52 32.50 -6.63
N VAL A 12 25.63 32.17 -7.92
CA VAL A 12 24.77 32.71 -8.99
C VAL A 12 23.38 32.06 -8.99
N GLY A 13 23.14 31.04 -8.15
CA GLY A 13 21.81 30.44 -7.98
C GLY A 13 21.52 29.26 -8.93
N SER A 14 22.52 28.71 -9.62
CA SER A 14 22.30 27.51 -10.44
C SER A 14 22.00 26.30 -9.55
N ALA A 15 20.81 25.72 -9.69
CA ALA A 15 20.36 24.58 -8.91
C ALA A 15 21.28 23.35 -9.07
N GLU A 16 21.82 23.14 -10.28
CA GLU A 16 22.80 22.08 -10.54
C GLU A 16 24.13 22.34 -9.82
N ALA A 17 24.61 23.59 -9.82
CA ALA A 17 25.85 23.94 -9.13
C ALA A 17 25.71 23.83 -7.60
N GLN A 18 24.56 24.25 -7.06
CA GLN A 18 24.22 24.09 -5.65
C GLN A 18 24.14 22.60 -5.26
N TYR A 19 23.51 21.77 -6.10
CA TYR A 19 23.48 20.32 -5.90
C TYR A 19 24.88 19.70 -5.94
N ALA A 20 25.69 20.02 -6.94
CA ALA A 20 27.03 19.49 -7.09
C ALA A 20 27.95 19.89 -5.93
N LEU A 21 27.87 21.14 -5.47
CA LEU A 21 28.61 21.61 -4.30
C LEU A 21 28.11 20.92 -3.01
N GLY A 22 26.80 20.78 -2.84
CA GLY A 22 26.23 20.04 -1.70
C GLY A 22 26.67 18.57 -1.68
N ALA A 23 26.73 17.91 -2.84
CA ALA A 23 27.20 16.54 -2.97
C ALA A 23 28.71 16.40 -2.66
N ALA A 24 29.52 17.38 -3.06
CA ALA A 24 30.95 17.42 -2.72
C ALA A 24 31.18 17.58 -1.20
N LEU A 25 30.39 18.42 -0.54
CA LEU A 25 30.43 18.61 0.91
C LEU A 25 29.92 17.38 1.68
N LEU A 26 28.90 16.68 1.15
CA LEU A 26 28.38 15.44 1.73
C LEU A 26 29.40 14.29 1.64
N THR A 27 30.04 14.14 0.47
CA THR A 27 31.04 13.08 0.24
C THR A 27 32.40 13.37 0.86
N GLY A 28 32.63 14.61 1.31
CA GLY A 28 33.90 15.01 1.93
C GLY A 28 35.05 15.01 0.93
N SER A 29 34.84 15.51 -0.29
CA SER A 29 35.86 15.51 -1.35
C SER A 29 37.18 16.22 -0.96
N ASN A 30 37.17 17.00 0.12
CA ASN A 30 38.30 17.75 0.66
C ASN A 30 38.63 17.43 2.14
N GLY A 31 38.16 16.30 2.70
CA GLY A 31 38.52 15.84 4.05
C GLY A 31 37.73 16.46 5.22
N GLU A 32 36.90 17.48 4.98
CA GLU A 32 35.96 18.03 5.97
C GLU A 32 34.52 17.91 5.43
N GLN A 33 33.71 17.06 6.07
CA GLN A 33 32.27 16.98 5.78
C GLN A 33 31.57 18.14 6.49
N ASP A 34 30.94 19.02 5.71
CA ASP A 34 30.10 20.09 6.23
C ASP A 34 28.63 19.78 5.93
N LEU A 35 28.05 18.90 6.77
CA LEU A 35 26.65 18.47 6.64
C LEU A 35 25.65 19.64 6.73
N PRO A 36 25.79 20.60 7.67
CA PRO A 36 24.90 21.76 7.72
C PRO A 36 24.94 22.61 6.45
N ARG A 37 26.14 22.86 5.89
CA ARG A 37 26.28 23.62 4.64
C ARG A 37 25.76 22.83 3.45
N ALA A 38 25.97 21.52 3.40
CA ALA A 38 25.41 20.64 2.38
C ALA A 38 23.87 20.67 2.40
N ALA A 39 23.25 20.59 3.58
CA ALA A 39 21.79 20.67 3.74
C ALA A 39 21.24 22.00 3.21
N SER A 40 21.89 23.11 3.54
CA SER A 40 21.51 24.44 3.05
C SER A 40 21.55 24.53 1.52
N LEU A 41 22.61 24.01 0.90
CA LEU A 41 22.75 23.98 -0.56
C LEU A 41 21.72 23.07 -1.24
N PHE A 42 21.48 21.88 -0.69
CA PHE A 42 20.41 21.02 -1.19
C PHE A 42 19.04 21.66 -1.02
N ARG A 43 18.78 22.39 0.06
CA ARG A 43 17.54 23.14 0.25
C ARG A 43 17.37 24.23 -0.81
N ALA A 44 18.42 25.00 -1.08
CA ALA A 44 18.39 25.98 -2.16
C ALA A 44 18.11 25.33 -3.53
N ALA A 45 18.82 24.25 -3.87
CA ALA A 45 18.60 23.54 -5.13
C ALA A 45 17.21 22.87 -5.22
N ALA A 46 16.72 22.32 -4.11
CA ALA A 46 15.41 21.68 -4.00
C ALA A 46 14.25 22.67 -4.19
N LEU A 47 14.41 23.91 -3.69
CA LEU A 47 13.46 25.01 -3.91
C LEU A 47 13.40 25.43 -5.38
N HIS A 48 14.50 25.30 -6.11
CA HIS A 48 14.54 25.50 -7.58
C HIS A 48 14.07 24.27 -8.36
N GLY A 49 13.56 23.23 -7.69
CA GLY A 49 12.96 22.06 -8.33
C GLY A 49 13.92 20.91 -8.62
N HIS A 50 15.21 20.99 -8.26
CA HIS A 50 16.18 19.96 -8.64
C HIS A 50 15.86 18.60 -7.97
N PRO A 51 15.52 17.54 -8.74
CA PRO A 51 14.99 16.29 -8.17
C PRO A 51 16.03 15.55 -7.32
N GLY A 52 17.31 15.57 -7.72
CA GLY A 52 18.39 14.97 -6.92
C GLY A 52 18.61 15.69 -5.59
N ALA A 53 18.38 17.01 -5.54
CA ALA A 53 18.55 17.79 -4.33
C ALA A 53 17.39 17.57 -3.36
N GLN A 54 16.16 17.46 -3.89
CA GLN A 54 14.98 17.08 -3.11
C GLN A 54 15.15 15.70 -2.48
N CYS A 55 15.67 14.71 -3.23
CA CYS A 55 15.94 13.37 -2.68
C CYS A 55 16.99 13.41 -1.55
N ASN A 56 18.12 14.09 -1.79
CA ASN A 56 19.19 14.20 -0.79
C ASN A 56 18.75 14.97 0.46
N LEU A 57 17.99 16.06 0.30
CA LEU A 57 17.43 16.80 1.43
C LEU A 57 16.46 15.93 2.23
N GLY A 58 15.61 15.14 1.56
CA GLY A 58 14.74 14.17 2.22
C GLY A 58 15.52 13.14 3.04
N ALA A 59 16.64 12.65 2.52
CA ALA A 59 17.53 11.73 3.24
C ALA A 59 18.19 12.37 4.45
N MET A 60 18.64 13.62 4.32
CA MET A 60 19.23 14.38 5.42
C MET A 60 18.21 14.65 6.53
N CYS A 61 16.99 15.07 6.18
CA CYS A 61 15.89 15.25 7.14
C CYS A 61 15.48 13.92 7.80
N ALA A 62 15.43 12.81 7.07
CA ALA A 62 15.06 11.51 7.64
C ALA A 62 16.08 10.99 8.66
N GLN A 63 17.36 11.27 8.43
CA GLN A 63 18.48 10.78 9.25
C GLN A 63 18.98 11.82 10.28
N GLY A 64 18.53 13.08 10.19
CA GLY A 64 19.03 14.17 11.03
C GLY A 64 20.47 14.59 10.69
N LEU A 65 20.89 14.46 9.43
CA LEU A 65 22.24 14.81 8.99
C LEU A 65 22.31 16.29 8.63
N GLY A 66 22.95 17.12 9.45
CA GLY A 66 23.08 18.56 9.19
C GLY A 66 21.75 19.35 9.29
N THR A 67 20.64 18.67 9.56
CA THR A 67 19.30 19.23 9.84
C THR A 67 18.72 18.51 11.06
N PRO A 68 17.74 19.09 11.78
CA PRO A 68 16.93 18.32 12.71
C PRO A 68 16.25 17.15 11.99
N GLN A 69 16.10 16.04 12.69
CA GLN A 69 15.41 14.86 12.16
C GLN A 69 13.92 15.14 12.06
N ASP A 70 13.37 15.06 10.85
CA ASP A 70 11.94 15.23 10.57
C ASP A 70 11.51 14.30 9.45
N SER A 71 10.79 13.24 9.83
CA SER A 71 10.26 12.24 8.88
C SER A 71 9.12 12.79 8.02
N ALA A 72 8.36 13.77 8.51
CA ALA A 72 7.27 14.37 7.75
C ALA A 72 7.81 15.31 6.67
N GLU A 73 8.82 16.13 7.01
CA GLU A 73 9.54 16.94 6.02
C GLU A 73 10.25 16.05 5.00
N ALA A 74 10.91 14.98 5.45
CA ALA A 74 11.55 14.01 4.55
C ALA A 74 10.56 13.41 3.55
N LYS A 75 9.39 12.98 4.02
CA LYS A 75 8.32 12.45 3.18
C LYS A 75 7.92 13.44 2.10
N SER A 76 7.68 14.71 2.47
CA SER A 76 7.29 15.75 1.51
C SER A 76 8.34 15.97 0.42
N TRP A 77 9.62 15.96 0.77
CA TRP A 77 10.70 16.11 -0.21
C TRP A 77 10.84 14.89 -1.12
N TYR A 78 10.71 13.68 -0.59
CA TYR A 78 10.71 12.48 -1.42
C TYR A 78 9.52 12.41 -2.36
N GLU A 79 8.32 12.79 -1.93
CA GLU A 79 7.14 12.85 -2.80
C GLU A 79 7.34 13.81 -3.96
N LYS A 80 7.90 15.01 -3.72
CA LYS A 80 8.22 15.97 -4.78
C LYS A 80 9.25 15.43 -5.77
N SER A 81 10.27 14.74 -5.27
CA SER A 81 11.32 14.16 -6.12
C SER A 81 10.80 12.95 -6.91
N ALA A 82 10.00 12.10 -6.28
CA ALA A 82 9.34 10.95 -6.89
C ALA A 82 8.34 11.36 -7.98
N ALA A 83 7.60 12.46 -7.77
CA ALA A 83 6.69 13.03 -8.78
C ALA A 83 7.44 13.48 -10.05
N GLN A 84 8.73 13.82 -9.93
CA GLN A 84 9.60 14.14 -11.07
C GLN A 84 10.26 12.88 -11.68
N GLY A 85 9.91 11.68 -11.22
CA GLY A 85 10.42 10.41 -11.71
C GLY A 85 11.77 9.98 -11.13
N ASN A 86 12.19 10.57 -10.00
CA ASN A 86 13.40 10.13 -9.31
C ASN A 86 13.18 8.77 -8.61
N LEU A 87 13.86 7.74 -9.10
CA LEU A 87 13.73 6.37 -8.59
C LEU A 87 14.32 6.18 -7.19
N ASP A 88 15.42 6.88 -6.88
CA ASP A 88 16.01 6.84 -5.53
C ASP A 88 15.04 7.43 -4.50
N ALA A 89 14.30 8.49 -4.88
CA ALA A 89 13.30 9.09 -4.02
C ALA A 89 12.08 8.17 -3.81
N GLN A 90 11.61 7.48 -4.86
CA GLN A 90 10.55 6.48 -4.75
C GLN A 90 10.97 5.34 -3.81
N PHE A 91 12.21 4.86 -3.94
CA PHE A 91 12.77 3.84 -3.04
C PHE A 91 12.86 4.33 -1.59
N ASN A 92 13.40 5.53 -1.36
CA ASN A 92 13.54 6.08 -0.02
C ASN A 92 12.18 6.37 0.64
N LEU A 93 11.18 6.78 -0.15
CA LEU A 93 9.80 6.93 0.31
C LEU A 93 9.19 5.58 0.71
N ALA A 94 9.45 4.52 -0.06
CA ALA A 94 9.02 3.17 0.27
C ALA A 94 9.66 2.69 1.60
N VAL A 95 10.96 2.93 1.78
CA VAL A 95 11.65 2.63 3.05
C VAL A 95 11.04 3.42 4.20
N LEU A 96 10.79 4.72 4.01
CA LEU A 96 10.17 5.57 5.03
C LEU A 96 8.79 5.06 5.46
N HIS A 97 7.99 4.52 4.53
CA HIS A 97 6.71 3.89 4.84
C HIS A 97 6.84 2.57 5.64
N LEU A 98 7.99 1.89 5.57
CA LEU A 98 8.25 0.67 6.35
C LEU A 98 8.83 0.97 7.74
N THR A 99 9.60 2.05 7.87
CA THR A 99 10.30 2.41 9.12
C THR A 99 9.59 3.52 9.90
N GLY A 100 8.63 4.21 9.30
CA GLY A 100 7.89 5.31 9.90
C GLY A 100 6.88 4.88 10.96
N PRO A 101 6.33 5.82 11.73
CA PRO A 101 5.36 5.55 12.79
C PRO A 101 4.01 5.00 12.26
N SER A 102 3.68 5.32 11.01
CA SER A 102 2.54 4.76 10.29
C SER A 102 3.06 3.80 9.24
N THR A 103 3.20 2.53 9.62
CA THR A 103 3.70 1.46 8.77
C THR A 103 2.69 1.11 7.68
N ASP A 104 2.85 1.68 6.50
CA ASP A 104 2.01 1.40 5.32
C ASP A 104 2.75 0.44 4.38
N ALA A 105 2.83 -0.84 4.75
CA ALA A 105 3.56 -1.86 3.97
C ALA A 105 3.05 -1.97 2.51
N GLN A 106 1.75 -1.75 2.29
CA GLN A 106 1.15 -1.80 0.96
C GLN A 106 1.57 -0.62 0.07
N ARG A 107 1.62 0.60 0.61
CA ARG A 107 2.18 1.77 -0.11
C ARG A 107 3.67 1.60 -0.37
N ALA A 108 4.42 1.08 0.60
CA ALA A 108 5.83 0.81 0.41
C ALA A 108 6.07 -0.18 -0.75
N ARG A 109 5.28 -1.27 -0.80
CA ARG A 109 5.34 -2.24 -1.91
C ARG A 109 4.98 -1.62 -3.25
N SER A 110 3.92 -0.81 -3.33
CA SER A 110 3.52 -0.19 -4.60
C SER A 110 4.60 0.75 -5.15
N LEU A 111 5.17 1.60 -4.28
CA LEU A 111 6.26 2.52 -4.65
C LEU A 111 7.53 1.77 -5.05
N ALA A 112 7.89 0.72 -4.31
CA ALA A 112 9.05 -0.11 -4.64
C ALA A 112 8.84 -0.89 -5.95
N ALA A 113 7.62 -1.37 -6.22
CA ALA A 113 7.25 -2.04 -7.48
C ALA A 113 7.38 -1.11 -8.68
N GLU A 114 6.91 0.13 -8.57
CA GLU A 114 7.07 1.13 -9.64
C GLU A 114 8.56 1.42 -9.90
N ALA A 115 9.34 1.66 -8.85
CA ALA A 115 10.77 1.92 -8.99
C ALA A 115 11.52 0.72 -9.59
N ALA A 116 11.19 -0.51 -9.18
CA ALA A 116 11.77 -1.73 -9.70
C ALA A 116 11.39 -1.98 -11.17
N ALA A 117 10.14 -1.70 -11.57
CA ALA A 117 9.70 -1.80 -12.96
C ALA A 117 10.47 -0.83 -13.88
N ARG A 118 10.94 0.29 -13.33
CA ARG A 118 11.78 1.27 -14.03
C ARG A 118 13.28 0.95 -13.95
N GLY A 119 13.66 -0.20 -13.38
CA GLY A 119 15.04 -0.70 -13.34
C GLY A 119 15.82 -0.38 -12.06
N HIS A 120 15.16 0.03 -10.97
CA HIS A 120 15.86 0.32 -9.72
C HIS A 120 16.19 -0.95 -8.93
N GLU A 121 17.45 -1.38 -8.97
CA GLU A 121 17.91 -2.65 -8.37
C GLU A 121 17.67 -2.75 -6.86
N LYS A 122 17.91 -1.66 -6.09
CA LYS A 122 17.66 -1.69 -4.63
C LYS A 122 16.17 -1.84 -4.31
N ALA A 123 15.30 -1.31 -5.18
CA ALA A 123 13.85 -1.42 -5.01
C ALA A 123 13.39 -2.84 -5.29
N LYS A 124 13.96 -3.49 -6.32
CA LYS A 124 13.76 -4.91 -6.59
C LYS A 124 14.19 -5.80 -5.42
N ALA A 125 15.38 -5.56 -4.86
CA ALA A 125 15.86 -6.29 -3.68
C ALA A 125 14.96 -6.07 -2.44
N LEU A 126 14.38 -4.87 -2.30
CA LEU A 126 13.43 -4.59 -1.23
C LEU A 126 12.09 -5.33 -1.44
N LEU A 127 11.59 -5.43 -2.67
CA LEU A 127 10.41 -6.25 -2.98
C LEU A 127 10.64 -7.74 -2.71
N GLU A 128 11.81 -8.26 -3.07
CA GLU A 128 12.18 -9.64 -2.75
C GLU A 128 12.14 -9.87 -1.23
N LYS A 129 12.73 -8.98 -0.44
CA LYS A 129 12.66 -9.03 1.03
C LYS A 129 11.21 -8.94 1.53
N LEU A 130 10.41 -8.03 0.97
CA LEU A 130 9.03 -7.83 1.38
C LEU A 130 8.09 -8.98 0.99
N GLY A 131 8.38 -9.72 -0.09
CA GLY A 131 7.67 -10.92 -0.50
C GLY A 131 8.13 -12.19 0.24
N THR A 132 9.28 -12.15 0.92
CA THR A 132 9.74 -13.23 1.83
C THR A 132 9.26 -13.07 3.27
N VAL A 133 8.70 -11.92 3.65
CA VAL A 133 7.84 -11.87 4.84
C VAL A 133 6.63 -12.74 4.47
N PRO A 134 6.25 -13.76 5.25
CA PRO A 134 4.99 -14.45 5.04
C PRO A 134 3.91 -13.39 5.20
N GLU A 135 3.52 -12.81 4.08
CA GLU A 135 2.31 -12.07 3.93
C GLU A 135 1.23 -12.96 4.53
N ALA A 136 0.66 -12.52 5.65
CA ALA A 136 -0.68 -12.93 6.01
C ALA A 136 -1.47 -12.83 4.71
N GLU A 137 -1.87 -14.00 4.21
CA GLU A 137 -2.16 -14.25 2.82
C GLU A 137 -3.19 -13.24 2.29
N GLY A 138 -2.71 -12.19 1.64
CA GLY A 138 -3.44 -11.50 0.60
C GLY A 138 -3.44 -12.41 -0.61
N VAL A 139 -4.10 -13.57 -0.50
CA VAL A 139 -4.37 -14.42 -1.65
C VAL A 139 -5.06 -13.49 -2.63
N ALA A 140 -4.44 -13.26 -3.80
CA ALA A 140 -5.17 -12.95 -5.00
C ALA A 140 -6.09 -14.15 -5.22
N VAL A 141 -7.22 -14.15 -4.50
CA VAL A 141 -8.19 -15.22 -4.60
C VAL A 141 -8.78 -14.99 -5.97
N ASP A 142 -8.28 -15.74 -6.94
CA ASP A 142 -8.96 -16.01 -8.19
C ASP A 142 -10.42 -16.32 -7.85
N VAL A 143 -11.29 -15.31 -7.97
CA VAL A 143 -12.72 -15.35 -7.63
C VAL A 143 -13.52 -16.19 -8.63
N SER A 144 -12.86 -17.00 -9.45
CA SER A 144 -13.49 -17.87 -10.43
C SER A 144 -14.35 -18.96 -9.78
N SER A 145 -14.10 -19.32 -8.52
CA SER A 145 -14.89 -20.32 -7.81
C SER A 145 -15.81 -19.69 -6.74
N PRO A 146 -17.10 -20.09 -6.66
CA PRO A 146 -18.02 -19.61 -5.62
C PRO A 146 -17.52 -19.89 -4.20
N THR A 147 -16.81 -21.00 -3.98
CA THR A 147 -16.24 -21.34 -2.66
C THR A 147 -15.17 -20.35 -2.20
N LYS A 148 -14.40 -19.82 -3.14
CA LYS A 148 -13.33 -18.86 -2.90
C LYS A 148 -13.86 -17.45 -2.57
N ARG A 149 -14.96 -17.05 -3.23
CA ARG A 149 -15.70 -15.81 -2.90
C ARG A 149 -16.28 -15.87 -1.49
N LEU A 150 -16.83 -17.03 -1.13
CA LEU A 150 -17.44 -17.27 0.17
C LEU A 150 -16.40 -17.22 1.32
N THR A 151 -15.20 -17.76 1.10
CA THR A 151 -14.11 -17.67 2.10
C THR A 151 -13.60 -16.24 2.29
N ALA A 152 -13.58 -15.42 1.24
CA ALA A 152 -13.20 -14.02 1.35
C ALA A 152 -14.25 -13.21 2.14
N ALA A 153 -15.54 -13.41 1.85
CA ALA A 153 -16.64 -12.77 2.58
C ALA A 153 -16.68 -13.17 4.07
N LEU A 154 -16.38 -14.43 4.40
CA LEU A 154 -16.25 -14.92 5.78
C LEU A 154 -15.09 -14.26 6.53
N LEU A 155 -13.96 -14.04 5.86
CA LEU A 155 -12.80 -13.41 6.47
C LEU A 155 -13.08 -11.93 6.76
N GLU A 156 -13.67 -11.22 5.79
CA GLU A 156 -14.01 -9.80 5.92
C GLU A 156 -15.01 -9.55 7.07
N THR A 157 -16.11 -10.32 7.12
CA THR A 157 -17.11 -10.22 8.20
C THR A 157 -16.53 -10.55 9.58
N LYS A 158 -15.64 -11.54 9.68
CA LYS A 158 -14.92 -11.85 10.92
C LYS A 158 -13.94 -10.75 11.33
N THR A 159 -13.23 -10.14 10.38
CA THR A 159 -12.35 -9.00 10.67
C THR A 159 -13.13 -7.77 11.12
N LEU A 160 -14.33 -7.53 10.58
CA LEU A 160 -15.21 -6.45 11.03
C LEU A 160 -15.69 -6.65 12.48
N LEU A 161 -15.91 -7.89 12.91
CA LEU A 161 -16.21 -8.20 14.32
C LEU A 161 -14.99 -8.08 15.24
N GLN A 162 -13.77 -8.34 14.74
CA GLN A 162 -12.54 -8.29 15.53
C GLN A 162 -11.90 -6.88 15.56
N GLY A 163 -12.29 -6.00 14.65
CA GLY A 163 -11.80 -4.62 14.56
C GLY A 163 -12.35 -3.74 15.68
N THR A 164 -11.49 -2.86 16.21
CA THR A 164 -11.74 -1.91 17.32
C THR A 164 -12.72 -0.77 16.99
N LEU A 165 -13.65 -0.99 16.08
CA LEU A 165 -14.76 -0.07 15.78
C LEU A 165 -16.02 -0.72 16.34
N CYS A 166 -16.37 -0.38 17.58
CA CYS A 166 -17.56 -0.88 18.28
C CYS A 166 -18.78 -0.75 17.36
N PRO A 167 -19.28 -1.83 16.74
CA PRO A 167 -20.56 -1.79 16.07
C PRO A 167 -21.62 -1.65 17.17
N GLU A 168 -22.70 -0.90 16.93
CA GLU A 168 -23.84 -0.94 17.85
C GLU A 168 -24.28 -2.40 18.11
N PRO A 169 -24.83 -2.75 19.28
CA PRO A 169 -25.19 -4.14 19.62
C PRO A 169 -26.17 -4.79 18.62
N ARG A 170 -26.90 -3.98 17.83
CA ARG A 170 -27.72 -4.46 16.71
C ARG A 170 -26.91 -4.88 15.49
N ALA A 171 -25.83 -4.17 15.18
CA ALA A 171 -24.95 -4.48 14.05
C ALA A 171 -24.09 -5.72 14.34
N GLU A 172 -23.67 -5.93 15.59
CA GLU A 172 -22.96 -7.15 16.01
C GLU A 172 -23.84 -8.39 15.84
N ALA A 173 -25.10 -8.34 16.29
CA ALA A 173 -26.05 -9.44 16.12
C ALA A 173 -26.32 -9.76 14.63
N PHE A 174 -26.42 -8.73 13.79
CA PHE A 174 -26.59 -8.88 12.35
C PHE A 174 -25.36 -9.52 11.68
N LEU A 175 -24.14 -9.06 12.04
CA LEU A 175 -22.89 -9.62 11.53
C LEU A 175 -22.69 -11.08 11.99
N GLN A 176 -23.10 -11.41 13.21
CA GLN A 176 -23.06 -12.78 13.72
C GLN A 176 -24.03 -13.71 12.99
N ASP A 177 -25.25 -13.25 12.68
CA ASP A 177 -26.21 -14.01 11.88
C ASP A 177 -25.73 -14.21 10.45
N LEU A 178 -25.18 -13.16 9.84
CA LEU A 178 -24.58 -13.22 8.50
C LEU A 178 -23.42 -14.23 8.44
N LEU A 179 -22.56 -14.26 9.46
CA LEU A 179 -21.50 -15.26 9.57
C LEU A 179 -22.04 -16.68 9.64
N ASN A 180 -23.09 -16.93 10.44
CA ASN A 180 -23.70 -18.25 10.55
C ASN A 180 -24.30 -18.70 9.20
N GLN A 181 -24.98 -17.81 8.48
CA GLN A 181 -25.54 -18.09 7.16
C GLN A 181 -24.43 -18.42 6.13
N LEU A 182 -23.31 -17.68 6.16
CA LEU A 182 -22.17 -17.94 5.28
C LEU A 182 -21.45 -19.25 5.63
N GLU A 183 -21.32 -19.61 6.90
CA GLU A 183 -20.75 -20.91 7.29
C GLU A 183 -21.62 -22.09 6.88
N GLU A 184 -22.94 -21.95 6.94
CA GLU A 184 -23.87 -23.00 6.50
C GLU A 184 -23.80 -23.22 4.99
N LEU A 185 -23.81 -22.14 4.19
CA LEU A 185 -23.60 -22.20 2.75
C LEU A 185 -22.26 -22.86 2.38
N ARG A 186 -21.22 -22.66 3.20
CA ARG A 186 -19.93 -23.34 3.03
C ARG A 186 -20.05 -24.85 3.23
N ARG A 187 -20.76 -25.30 4.26
CA ARG A 187 -20.96 -26.73 4.55
C ARG A 187 -21.76 -27.40 3.45
N GLU A 188 -22.83 -26.77 2.98
CA GLU A 188 -23.64 -27.30 1.87
C GLU A 188 -22.83 -27.46 0.59
N LEU A 189 -22.02 -26.45 0.25
CA LEU A 189 -21.13 -26.51 -0.91
C LEU A 189 -20.04 -27.59 -0.75
N GLN A 190 -19.53 -27.84 0.46
CA GLN A 190 -18.58 -28.93 0.74
C GLN A 190 -19.23 -30.31 0.59
N HIS A 191 -20.45 -30.50 1.11
CA HIS A 191 -21.19 -31.76 0.96
C HIS A 191 -21.56 -32.05 -0.50
N SER A 192 -21.82 -31.00 -1.31
CA SER A 192 -22.07 -31.16 -2.75
C SER A 192 -20.85 -31.64 -3.54
N LYS A 193 -19.64 -31.44 -3.00
CA LYS A 193 -18.36 -31.81 -3.64
C LYS A 193 -17.91 -33.24 -3.30
N ASP A 194 -18.35 -33.74 -2.14
CA ASP A 194 -18.12 -35.12 -1.69
C ASP A 194 -19.20 -36.10 -2.17
N ALA A 195 -20.34 -35.59 -2.65
CA ALA A 195 -21.27 -36.37 -3.45
C ALA A 195 -20.67 -36.59 -4.85
N GLY A 196 -20.05 -37.76 -5.06
CA GLY A 196 -19.78 -38.28 -6.40
C GLY A 196 -21.04 -38.19 -7.28
N PRO A 197 -20.88 -38.18 -8.62
CA PRO A 197 -21.99 -37.87 -9.53
C PRO A 197 -23.22 -38.70 -9.18
N PRO A 198 -24.42 -38.11 -9.06
CA PRO A 198 -25.61 -38.89 -8.77
C PRO A 198 -25.89 -39.77 -9.98
N PHE A 199 -25.49 -41.03 -9.87
CA PHE A 199 -26.05 -42.06 -10.71
C PHE A 199 -27.48 -42.27 -10.26
N SER A 200 -28.38 -42.06 -11.21
CA SER A 200 -29.80 -42.42 -11.21
C SER A 200 -30.73 -41.38 -10.59
N ALA A 201 -31.43 -40.73 -11.52
CA ALA A 201 -32.72 -40.10 -11.30
C ALA A 201 -33.73 -41.10 -10.70
N GLU A 202 -34.76 -40.51 -10.08
CA GLU A 202 -36.04 -41.08 -9.65
C GLU A 202 -36.25 -41.33 -8.15
N SER A 203 -37.41 -40.82 -7.72
CA SER A 203 -38.05 -40.92 -6.40
C SER A 203 -37.47 -40.02 -5.29
N CYS A 204 -38.13 -38.89 -5.06
CA CYS A 204 -39.20 -38.83 -4.06
C CYS A 204 -39.80 -37.42 -4.03
N LEU A 205 -41.01 -37.32 -4.59
CA LEU A 205 -42.01 -36.31 -4.25
C LEU A 205 -42.46 -36.58 -2.81
N ASP A 206 -42.10 -35.70 -1.85
CA ASP A 206 -42.96 -35.39 -0.70
C ASP A 206 -42.44 -34.17 0.09
N ALA A 207 -43.12 -33.02 -0.10
CA ALA A 207 -43.42 -31.85 0.76
C ALA A 207 -42.41 -31.28 1.82
N PRO A 208 -42.59 -30.02 2.33
CA PRO A 208 -43.53 -28.96 1.96
C PRO A 208 -42.86 -27.62 1.57
N SER A 209 -43.66 -26.74 1.00
CA SER A 209 -43.37 -25.37 0.58
C SER A 209 -42.62 -24.53 1.64
N ARG A 210 -41.44 -24.00 1.27
CA ARG A 210 -40.84 -22.80 1.89
C ARG A 210 -40.84 -21.66 0.87
N PRO A 211 -41.33 -20.45 1.22
CA PRO A 211 -41.38 -19.33 0.31
C PRO A 211 -40.00 -18.68 0.15
N GLY A 212 -39.63 -18.33 -1.08
CA GLY A 212 -38.71 -17.23 -1.37
C GLY A 212 -37.22 -17.53 -1.46
N LEU A 213 -36.80 -18.63 -2.12
CA LEU A 213 -35.44 -18.71 -2.65
C LEU A 213 -35.41 -18.03 -4.03
N ALA A 214 -34.90 -16.81 -4.04
CA ALA A 214 -34.45 -16.07 -5.22
C ALA A 214 -33.58 -16.97 -6.11
N ARG A 215 -34.15 -17.42 -7.22
CA ARG A 215 -33.49 -18.24 -8.23
C ARG A 215 -33.29 -17.35 -9.45
N THR A 216 -32.25 -16.53 -9.44
CA THR A 216 -31.47 -16.08 -10.61
C THR A 216 -30.58 -14.89 -10.25
N GLN A 217 -29.59 -14.63 -11.10
CA GLN A 217 -28.61 -13.55 -11.02
C GLN A 217 -29.24 -12.14 -10.87
N GLU A 218 -30.50 -11.95 -11.31
CA GLU A 218 -31.24 -10.68 -11.19
C GLU A 218 -31.64 -10.32 -9.74
N ASP A 219 -31.80 -11.31 -8.86
CA ASP A 219 -32.19 -11.08 -7.46
C ASP A 219 -31.02 -10.54 -6.63
N ALA A 220 -29.77 -10.86 -7.00
CA ALA A 220 -28.58 -10.35 -6.32
C ALA A 220 -28.34 -8.85 -6.57
N ASP A 221 -28.72 -8.34 -7.75
CA ASP A 221 -28.64 -6.91 -8.06
C ASP A 221 -29.77 -6.11 -7.41
N THR A 222 -30.91 -6.74 -7.10
CA THR A 222 -32.00 -6.13 -6.32
C THR A 222 -31.60 -5.94 -4.85
N VAL A 223 -30.91 -6.92 -4.25
CA VAL A 223 -30.36 -6.77 -2.88
C VAL A 223 -29.26 -5.71 -2.84
N ARG A 224 -28.40 -5.64 -3.87
CA ARG A 224 -27.36 -4.60 -4.00
C ARG A 224 -27.96 -3.20 -4.15
N SER A 225 -29.07 -3.08 -4.87
CA SER A 225 -29.78 -1.80 -5.06
C SER A 225 -30.55 -1.36 -3.81
N GLY A 226 -31.09 -2.31 -3.02
CA GLY A 226 -31.72 -2.03 -1.73
C GLY A 226 -30.75 -1.51 -0.68
N LEU A 227 -29.53 -2.07 -0.62
CA LEU A 227 -28.48 -1.60 0.30
C LEU A 227 -28.06 -0.15 0.04
N HIS A 228 -28.16 0.34 -1.20
CA HIS A 228 -27.75 1.70 -1.55
C HIS A 228 -28.81 2.76 -1.19
N ALA A 229 -30.06 2.35 -0.96
CA ALA A 229 -31.17 3.24 -0.60
C ALA A 229 -31.27 3.51 0.91
N GLU A 230 -30.89 2.55 1.77
CA GLU A 230 -30.91 2.72 3.24
C GLU A 230 -29.67 3.45 3.81
N ILE A 231 -28.63 3.69 3.00
CA ILE A 231 -27.40 4.35 3.44
C ILE A 231 -27.42 5.88 3.17
N VAL A 232 -28.43 6.38 2.45
CA VAL A 232 -28.49 7.80 2.00
C VAL A 232 -29.70 8.58 2.59
N ASP A 233 -30.54 7.97 3.43
CA ASP A 233 -31.61 8.67 4.19
C ASP A 233 -31.37 8.56 5.71
#